data_AF-A0A0Q4Q447-F1
#
_entry.id   AF-A0A0Q4Q447-F1
#
_cell.length_a   1.000
_cell.length_b   1.000
_cell.length_c   1.000
_cell.angle_alpha   90.00
_cell.angle_beta   90.00
_cell.angle_gamma   90.00
#
_symmetry.space_group_name_H-M   'P 1'
#
loop_
_entity.id
_entity.type
_entity.pdbx_description
1 polymer ?
#
loop_
_entity_poly.entity_id
_entity_poly.type
_entity_poly.pdbx_seq_one_letter_code
_entity_poly.pdbx_strand_id
1 'polypeptide(L)'
;MKFKTLSIALALIATPALAHGDDKPRHGGQVVEVGETVFELVRAPAGVSLYVMEDGDEVPAAGMMGKLFVTTGAQRSEIVLTPAAKNQFVAKGAKIAVGSKVGVLLIDRKTQARQTATFAVK
;
A
#
# COMPACT_ATOMS: atom_id res chain seq x y z
N MET A 1 -23.53 -27.93 -55.14
CA MET A 1 -22.25 -27.45 -54.58
C MET A 1 -22.43 -27.33 -53.07
N LYS A 2 -21.65 -28.03 -52.24
CA LYS A 2 -21.77 -28.00 -50.77
C LYS A 2 -20.48 -27.43 -50.18
N PHE A 3 -20.54 -26.25 -49.58
CA PHE A 3 -19.42 -25.60 -48.91
C PHE A 3 -19.39 -26.05 -47.44
N LYS A 4 -18.28 -26.65 -47.00
CA LYS A 4 -18.02 -26.98 -45.59
C LYS A 4 -17.16 -25.86 -45.00
N THR A 5 -17.72 -25.09 -44.08
CA THR A 5 -17.00 -24.09 -43.30
C THR A 5 -16.37 -24.77 -42.09
N LEU A 6 -15.04 -24.69 -41.95
CA LEU A 6 -14.28 -25.18 -40.80
C LEU A 6 -13.94 -23.98 -39.90
N SER A 7 -14.60 -23.88 -38.75
CA SER A 7 -14.30 -22.86 -37.74
C SER A 7 -13.18 -23.38 -36.83
N ILE A 8 -12.01 -22.74 -36.89
CA ILE A 8 -10.91 -22.95 -35.93
C ILE A 8 -11.18 -22.02 -34.73
N ALA A 9 -11.46 -22.60 -33.57
CA ALA A 9 -11.53 -21.88 -32.31
C ALA A 9 -10.11 -21.74 -31.74
N LEU A 10 -9.58 -20.51 -31.72
CA LEU A 10 -8.31 -20.18 -31.09
C LEU A 10 -8.53 -19.95 -29.59
N ALA A 11 -8.15 -20.92 -28.76
CA ALA A 11 -8.17 -20.76 -27.31
C ALA A 11 -6.93 -19.94 -26.87
N LEU A 12 -7.14 -18.68 -26.47
CA LEU A 12 -6.09 -17.90 -25.81
C LEU A 12 -5.90 -18.43 -24.39
N ILE A 13 -4.73 -19.01 -24.13
CA ILE A 13 -4.29 -19.40 -22.79
C ILE A 13 -3.72 -18.12 -22.15
N ALA A 14 -4.45 -17.52 -21.22
CA ALA A 14 -3.95 -16.40 -20.43
C ALA A 14 -2.95 -16.95 -19.39
N THR A 15 -1.66 -16.72 -19.63
CA THR A 15 -0.62 -16.95 -18.62
C THR A 15 -0.72 -15.88 -17.53
N PRO A 16 -0.69 -16.22 -16.23
CA PRO A 16 -0.64 -15.21 -15.18
C PRO A 16 0.66 -14.42 -15.34
N ALA A 17 0.55 -13.10 -15.47
CA ALA A 17 1.70 -12.21 -15.42
C ALA A 17 2.22 -12.23 -13.97
N LEU A 18 3.44 -12.71 -13.76
CA LEU A 18 4.15 -12.54 -12.50
C LEU A 18 4.56 -11.08 -12.39
N ALA A 19 3.77 -10.28 -11.68
CA ALA A 19 4.16 -8.93 -11.30
C ALA A 19 5.40 -9.00 -10.39
N HIS A 20 6.38 -8.12 -10.61
CA HIS A 20 7.65 -8.09 -9.88
C HIS A 20 7.53 -7.37 -8.51
N GLY A 21 6.36 -7.42 -7.89
CA GLY A 21 6.05 -6.73 -6.64
C GLY A 21 5.99 -7.70 -5.46
N ASP A 22 6.60 -7.33 -4.33
CA ASP A 22 6.47 -8.08 -3.07
C ASP A 22 5.11 -7.75 -2.44
N ASP A 23 4.07 -8.41 -2.94
CA ASP A 23 2.67 -8.23 -2.52
C ASP A 23 2.35 -8.90 -1.17
N LYS A 24 3.34 -9.54 -0.54
CA LYS A 24 3.18 -10.30 0.70
C LYS A 24 3.42 -9.40 1.92
N PRO A 25 2.46 -9.35 2.88
CA PRO A 25 2.69 -8.69 4.16
C PRO A 25 3.89 -9.29 4.90
N ARG A 26 4.85 -8.46 5.30
CA ARG A 26 6.04 -8.87 6.07
C ARG A 26 5.86 -8.69 7.57
N HIS A 27 4.86 -7.92 7.97
CA HIS A 27 4.56 -7.53 9.35
C HIS A 27 3.11 -7.86 9.76
N GLY A 28 2.36 -8.58 8.91
CA GLY A 28 0.97 -8.97 9.15
C GLY A 28 -0.05 -7.86 8.88
N GLY A 29 0.34 -6.84 8.11
CA GLY A 29 -0.51 -5.73 7.71
C GLY A 29 -1.25 -5.95 6.40
N GLN A 30 -1.92 -4.89 5.95
CA GLN A 30 -2.43 -4.80 4.57
C GLN A 30 -1.35 -4.17 3.69
N VAL A 31 -1.10 -4.75 2.52
CA VAL A 31 -0.11 -4.26 1.55
C VAL A 31 -0.80 -3.55 0.39
N VAL A 32 -0.22 -2.43 -0.04
CA VAL A 32 -0.54 -1.74 -1.29
C VAL A 32 0.76 -1.35 -1.97
N GLU A 33 0.86 -1.61 -3.27
CA GLU A 33 1.97 -1.23 -4.12
C GLU A 33 1.56 -0.04 -5.01
N VAL A 34 2.44 0.95 -5.14
CA VAL A 34 2.26 2.13 -5.99
C VAL A 34 3.57 2.38 -6.73
N GLY A 35 3.60 2.07 -8.03
CA GLY A 35 4.87 2.01 -8.76
C GLY A 35 5.75 0.91 -8.17
N GLU A 36 6.99 1.24 -7.84
CA GLU A 36 7.96 0.34 -7.20
C GLU A 36 7.93 0.40 -5.67
N THR A 37 7.10 1.29 -5.09
CA THR A 37 7.00 1.47 -3.65
C THR A 37 5.90 0.60 -3.06
N VAL A 38 6.26 -0.24 -2.10
CA VAL A 38 5.35 -1.07 -1.31
C VAL A 38 5.09 -0.43 0.05
N PHE A 39 3.82 -0.28 0.40
CA PHE A 39 3.36 0.22 1.69
C PHE A 39 2.64 -0.89 2.44
N GLU A 40 3.07 -1.18 3.67
CA GLU A 40 2.39 -2.10 4.56
C GLU A 40 1.81 -1.38 5.77
N LEU A 41 0.48 -1.37 5.87
CA LEU A 41 -0.26 -0.78 6.98
C LEU A 41 -0.63 -1.84 8.02
N VAL A 42 -0.04 -1.76 9.21
CA VAL A 42 -0.33 -2.66 10.33
C VAL A 42 -1.21 -1.94 11.34
N ARG A 43 -2.36 -2.54 11.67
CA ARG A 43 -3.25 -2.07 12.75
C ARG A 43 -3.07 -3.00 13.95
N ALA A 44 -2.76 -2.45 15.12
CA ALA A 44 -2.58 -3.21 16.35
C ALA A 44 -3.27 -2.49 17.54
N PRO A 45 -3.50 -3.18 18.68
CA PRO A 45 -4.07 -2.54 19.87
C PRO A 45 -3.27 -1.34 20.37
N ALA A 46 -1.95 -1.36 20.20
CA ALA A 46 -1.03 -0.29 20.60
C ALA A 46 -1.02 0.92 19.65
N GLY A 47 -1.60 0.80 18.45
CA GLY A 47 -1.61 1.87 17.45
C GLY A 47 -1.48 1.34 16.02
N VAL A 48 -1.02 2.23 15.14
CA VAL A 48 -0.82 1.94 13.72
C VAL A 48 0.66 2.02 13.39
N SER A 49 1.14 1.09 12.58
CA SER A 49 2.45 1.18 11.94
C SER A 49 2.31 1.22 10.42
N LEU A 50 3.22 1.93 9.77
CA LEU A 50 3.39 1.91 8.33
C LEU A 50 4.84 1.51 8.03
N TYR A 51 5.03 0.52 7.17
CA TYR A 51 6.34 0.14 6.65
C TYR A 51 6.41 0.46 5.16
N VAL A 52 7.59 0.86 4.71
CA VAL A 52 7.81 1.30 3.32
C VAL A 52 9.00 0.56 2.74
N MET A 53 8.83 0.02 1.55
CA MET A 53 9.90 -0.56 0.75
C MET A 53 9.86 0.01 -0.66
N GLU A 54 11.00 0.07 -1.33
CA GLU A 54 11.11 0.49 -2.73
C GLU A 54 12.07 -0.47 -3.41
N ASP A 55 11.66 -1.08 -4.52
CA ASP A 55 12.42 -2.14 -5.22
C ASP A 55 12.87 -3.30 -4.30
N GLY A 56 12.08 -3.58 -3.25
CA GLY A 56 12.36 -4.63 -2.26
C GLY A 56 13.28 -4.20 -1.10
N ASP A 57 13.84 -2.99 -1.14
CA ASP A 57 14.73 -2.44 -0.12
C ASP A 57 13.97 -1.59 0.93
N GLU A 58 14.46 -1.59 2.17
CA GLU A 58 13.90 -0.77 3.26
C GLU A 58 14.12 0.73 2.99
N VAL A 59 13.04 1.52 2.88
CA VAL A 59 13.13 2.99 2.78
C VAL A 59 13.27 3.62 4.18
N PRO A 60 14.38 4.30 4.53
CA PRO A 60 14.60 4.78 5.89
C PRO A 60 13.59 5.86 6.33
N ALA A 61 12.85 5.59 7.40
CA ALA A 61 11.79 6.48 7.88
C ALA A 61 12.32 7.81 8.45
N ALA A 62 13.53 7.81 9.02
CA ALA A 62 14.13 8.96 9.70
C ALA A 62 14.28 10.20 8.81
N GLY A 63 14.41 10.01 7.48
CA GLY A 63 14.52 11.08 6.50
C GLY A 63 13.19 11.69 6.06
N MET A 64 12.06 11.19 6.56
CA MET A 64 10.74 11.53 6.03
C MET A 64 9.82 12.15 7.08
N MET A 65 8.76 12.79 6.58
CA MET A 65 7.56 13.13 7.35
C MET A 65 6.41 12.28 6.82
N GLY A 66 5.51 11.84 7.70
CA GLY A 66 4.39 10.99 7.31
C GLY A 66 3.07 11.41 7.95
N LYS A 67 1.98 11.26 7.19
CA LYS A 67 0.61 11.47 7.67
C LYS A 67 -0.32 10.41 7.09
N LEU A 68 -1.30 10.00 7.88
CA LEU A 68 -2.47 9.24 7.43
C LEU A 68 -3.69 10.14 7.41
N PHE A 69 -4.48 10.07 6.35
CA PHE A 69 -5.80 10.66 6.25
C PHE A 69 -6.83 9.55 6.30
N VAL A 70 -7.54 9.43 7.41
CA VAL A 70 -8.50 8.35 7.63
C VAL A 70 -9.91 8.88 7.40
N THR A 71 -10.63 8.27 6.47
CA THR A 71 -12.04 8.57 6.20
C THR A 71 -12.91 7.40 6.59
N THR A 72 -13.89 7.62 7.47
CA THR A 72 -14.88 6.62 7.90
C THR A 72 -16.27 7.22 7.75
N GLY A 73 -17.05 6.71 6.80
CA GLY A 73 -18.31 7.36 6.40
C GLY A 73 -18.05 8.81 5.95
N ALA A 74 -18.69 9.78 6.63
CA ALA A 74 -18.52 11.21 6.35
C ALA A 74 -17.40 11.88 7.16
N GLN A 75 -16.80 11.19 8.13
CA GLN A 75 -15.76 11.76 8.99
C GLN A 75 -14.38 11.56 8.38
N ARG A 76 -13.56 12.61 8.40
CA ARG A 76 -12.14 12.55 8.01
C ARG A 76 -11.27 13.06 9.15
N SER A 77 -10.21 12.32 9.47
CA SER A 77 -9.20 12.71 10.45
C SER A 77 -7.80 12.60 9.86
N GLU A 78 -6.87 13.35 10.46
CA GLU A 78 -5.45 13.30 10.14
C GLU A 78 -4.68 12.71 11.33
N ILE A 79 -3.77 11.78 11.04
CA ILE A 79 -2.94 11.12 12.05
C ILE A 79 -1.49 11.31 11.62
N VAL A 80 -0.70 11.96 12.47
CA VAL A 80 0.75 12.13 12.24
C VAL A 80 1.46 10.80 12.48
N LEU A 81 2.36 10.45 11.57
CA LEU A 81 3.25 9.31 11.68
C LEU A 81 4.62 9.78 12.18
N THR A 82 5.13 9.14 13.22
CA THR A 82 6.48 9.39 13.74
C THR A 82 7.43 8.32 13.20
N PRO A 83 8.57 8.70 12.58
CA PRO A 83 9.61 7.73 12.23
C PRO A 83 10.07 6.92 13.46
N ALA A 84 10.23 5.63 13.29
CA ALA A 84 10.78 4.70 14.27
C ALA A 84 12.06 4.07 13.72
N ALA A 85 12.37 2.84 14.09
CA ALA A 85 13.54 2.14 13.57
C ALA A 85 13.36 1.80 12.09
N LYS A 86 14.47 1.84 11.33
CA LYS A 86 14.53 1.38 9.93
C LYS A 86 13.50 2.09 9.04
N ASN A 87 12.63 1.33 8.38
CA ASN A 87 11.56 1.79 7.48
C ASN A 87 10.19 1.94 8.15
N GLN A 88 10.14 1.84 9.48
CA GLN A 88 8.88 1.90 10.22
C GLN A 88 8.51 3.34 10.57
N PHE A 89 7.24 3.65 10.39
CA PHE A 89 6.57 4.80 11.00
C PHE A 89 5.49 4.32 11.97
N VAL A 90 5.27 5.05 13.06
CA VAL A 90 4.31 4.68 14.11
C VAL A 90 3.41 5.85 14.48
N ALA A 91 2.12 5.56 14.67
CA ALA A 91 1.17 6.42 15.37
C ALA A 91 0.62 5.67 16.59
N LYS A 92 1.18 5.95 17.76
CA LYS A 92 0.80 5.30 19.02
C LYS A 92 -0.64 5.67 19.39
N GLY A 93 -1.43 4.68 19.81
CA GLY A 93 -2.83 4.86 20.21
C GLY A 93 -3.80 5.18 19.09
N ALA A 94 -3.32 5.37 17.85
CA ALA A 94 -4.18 5.58 16.70
C ALA A 94 -5.06 4.35 16.44
N LYS A 95 -6.33 4.59 16.11
CA LYS A 95 -7.29 3.54 15.75
C LYS A 95 -7.86 3.82 14.37
N ILE A 96 -7.85 2.78 13.52
CA ILE A 96 -8.44 2.82 12.18
C ILE A 96 -9.50 1.72 12.13
N ALA A 97 -10.75 2.14 11.98
CA ALA A 97 -11.88 1.24 11.94
C ALA A 97 -11.87 0.38 10.66
N VAL A 98 -12.51 -0.80 10.74
CA VAL A 98 -12.89 -1.54 9.54
C VAL A 98 -13.87 -0.69 8.71
N GLY A 99 -13.73 -0.74 7.38
CA GLY A 99 -14.48 0.09 6.44
C GLY A 99 -13.88 1.48 6.20
N SER A 100 -12.80 1.85 6.89
CA SER A 100 -12.12 3.14 6.64
C SER A 100 -11.35 3.13 5.32
N LYS A 101 -11.30 4.29 4.65
CA LYS A 101 -10.30 4.57 3.60
C LYS A 101 -9.14 5.34 4.22
N VAL A 102 -7.91 4.89 3.99
CA VAL A 102 -6.71 5.51 4.57
C VAL A 102 -5.80 6.00 3.45
N GLY A 103 -5.68 7.31 3.29
CA GLY A 103 -4.65 7.91 2.45
C GLY A 103 -3.33 8.05 3.21
N VAL A 104 -2.23 7.71 2.57
CA VAL A 104 -0.86 7.95 3.07
C VAL A 104 -0.27 9.13 2.32
N LEU A 105 0.44 10.00 3.05
CA LEU A 105 1.34 10.98 2.48
C LEU A 105 2.67 10.89 3.21
N LEU A 106 3.73 10.53 2.48
CA LEU A 106 5.10 10.64 2.93
C LEU A 106 5.82 11.74 2.13
N ILE A 107 6.66 12.50 2.81
CA ILE A 107 7.45 13.58 2.23
C ILE A 107 8.90 13.41 2.66
N ASP A 108 9.81 13.28 1.69
CA ASP A 108 11.25 13.33 1.95
C ASP A 108 11.64 14.75 2.42
N ARG A 109 12.32 14.85 3.57
CA ARG A 109 12.65 16.16 4.17
C ARG A 109 13.66 16.95 3.35
N LYS A 110 14.56 16.28 2.63
CA LYS A 110 15.64 16.90 1.85
C LYS A 110 15.17 17.28 0.46
N THR A 111 14.53 16.36 -0.26
CA THR A 111 14.15 16.54 -1.66
C THR A 111 12.74 17.08 -1.83
N GLN A 112 11.90 17.01 -0.80
CA GLN A 112 10.46 17.31 -0.84
C GLN A 112 9.67 16.41 -1.79
N ALA A 113 10.28 15.30 -2.26
CA ALA A 113 9.58 14.28 -3.01
C ALA A 113 8.41 13.71 -2.19
N ARG A 114 7.30 13.42 -2.86
CA ARG A 114 6.06 12.97 -2.21
C ARG A 114 5.71 11.58 -2.69
N GLN A 115 5.44 10.70 -1.75
CA GLN A 115 4.89 9.38 -2.01
C GLN A 115 3.52 9.27 -1.37
N THR A 116 2.57 8.66 -2.08
CA THR A 116 1.19 8.53 -1.61
C THR A 116 0.67 7.14 -1.91
N ALA A 117 -0.18 6.65 -1.01
CA ALA A 117 -0.88 5.37 -1.17
C ALA A 117 -2.29 5.49 -0.61
N THR A 118 -3.16 4.53 -0.94
CA THR A 118 -4.51 4.48 -0.41
C THR A 118 -4.88 3.05 -0.05
N PHE A 119 -5.27 2.83 1.20
CA PHE A 119 -5.79 1.56 1.69
C PHE A 119 -7.31 1.62 1.78
N ALA A 120 -7.97 0.55 1.34
CA ALA A 120 -9.35 0.26 1.68
C ALA A 120 -9.34 -0.78 2.79
N VAL A 121 -9.60 -0.34 4.01
CA VAL A 121 -9.49 -1.17 5.20
C VAL A 121 -10.73 -2.05 5.30
N LYS A 122 -10.55 -3.35 5.11
CA LYS A 122 -11.61 -4.36 5.21
C LYS A 122 -11.62 -5.02 6.59
#